data_AF-A0A3A9JJ26-F1
#
_entry.id   AF-A0A3A9JJ26-F1
#
_cell.length_a   1.000
_cell.length_b   1.000
_cell.length_c   1.000
_cell.angle_alpha   90.00
_cell.angle_beta   90.00
_cell.angle_gamma   90.00
#
_symmetry.space_group_name_H-M   'P 1'
#
loop_
_entity.id
_entity.type
_entity.pdbx_description
1 polymer ?
#
loop_
_entity_poly.entity_id
_entity_poly.type
_entity_poly.pdbx_seq_one_letter_code
_entity_poly.pdbx_strand_id
1 'polypeptide(L)'
;MTETRTASIVTGIEKRLDPSISAAGSGRQASLAALSAHLHDSQRGYDTGRRQTADRFLRIEFTELAEKRAAMAEELDGLLSGLGVTPQTEGSTLGNVHRVVLDLQGKLFGKGRSRVLQEVVRGESTLEAAYADALAEDLPPDARQVLKRQFRQVRATGDRYEAMLEEDEVPAHGGDGLIARFDRLTKPVTSNPILSAIVVAAASALTARLLRPRR
;
A
#
# COMPACT_ATOMS: atom_id res chain seq x y z
N MET A 1 70.73 18.48 5.65
CA MET A 1 69.72 18.45 4.56
C MET A 1 69.05 17.08 4.56
N THR A 2 68.06 16.85 5.42
CA THR A 2 67.30 15.60 5.45
C THR A 2 65.93 15.85 6.07
N GLU A 3 64.99 16.41 5.30
CA GLU A 3 63.58 16.42 5.70
C GLU A 3 62.68 16.75 4.50
N THR A 4 62.47 15.79 3.59
CA THR A 4 61.47 15.99 2.50
C THR A 4 60.84 14.69 1.98
N ARG A 5 60.88 13.57 2.72
CA ARG A 5 60.39 12.28 2.17
C ARG A 5 59.12 11.71 2.80
N THR A 6 58.57 12.33 3.85
CA THR A 6 57.39 11.78 4.55
C THR A 6 56.06 12.38 4.06
N ALA A 7 56.06 13.60 3.52
CA ALA A 7 54.83 14.29 3.11
C ALA A 7 54.18 13.73 1.82
N SER A 8 54.90 12.97 1.01
CA SER A 8 54.37 12.45 -0.27
C SER A 8 53.64 11.11 -0.15
N ILE A 9 53.82 10.38 0.96
CA ILE A 9 53.22 9.05 1.15
C ILE A 9 51.77 9.15 1.65
N VAL A 10 51.44 10.18 2.44
CA VAL A 10 50.09 10.34 3.03
C VAL A 10 49.08 10.90 2.01
N THR A 11 49.51 11.76 1.08
CA THR A 11 48.62 12.35 0.05
C THR A 11 48.25 11.37 -1.08
N GLY A 12 48.88 10.19 -1.14
CA GLY A 12 48.61 9.18 -2.18
C GLY A 12 47.43 8.24 -1.89
N ILE A 13 46.94 8.18 -0.66
CA ILE A 13 45.95 7.17 -0.24
C ILE A 13 44.50 7.67 -0.41
N GLU A 14 44.25 8.98 -0.29
CA GLU A 14 42.89 9.53 -0.39
C GLU A 14 42.31 9.57 -1.82
N LYS A 15 43.12 9.34 -2.86
CA LYS A 15 42.67 9.46 -4.27
C LYS A 15 42.25 8.14 -4.93
N ARG A 16 41.96 7.09 -4.16
CA ARG A 16 41.65 5.75 -4.69
C ARG A 16 40.26 5.22 -4.34
N LEU A 17 39.32 6.09 -3.97
CA LEU A 17 37.90 5.75 -4.01
C LEU A 17 37.44 5.75 -5.47
N ASP A 18 37.10 4.57 -5.98
CA ASP A 18 36.62 4.37 -7.34
C ASP A 18 35.34 5.21 -7.56
N PRO A 19 35.31 6.13 -8.55
CA PRO A 19 34.13 6.94 -8.85
C PRO A 19 32.86 6.13 -9.10
N SER A 20 33.00 4.89 -9.59
CA SER A 20 31.85 3.98 -9.84
C SER A 20 31.15 3.54 -8.56
N ILE A 21 31.90 3.31 -7.47
CA ILE A 21 31.36 2.91 -6.16
C ILE A 21 30.60 4.08 -5.51
N SER A 22 31.10 5.30 -5.68
CA SER A 22 30.44 6.52 -5.19
C SER A 22 29.11 6.79 -5.91
N ALA A 23 29.07 6.62 -7.24
CA ALA A 23 27.86 6.82 -8.04
C ALA A 23 26.79 5.73 -7.80
N ALA A 24 27.19 4.47 -7.64
CA ALA A 24 26.26 3.42 -7.23
C ALA A 24 25.74 3.63 -5.80
N GLY A 25 26.58 4.20 -4.92
CA GLY A 25 26.18 4.60 -3.58
C GLY A 25 25.14 5.72 -3.56
N SER A 26 25.29 6.74 -4.41
CA SER A 26 24.33 7.85 -4.48
C SER A 26 22.99 7.42 -5.07
N GLY A 27 22.98 6.54 -6.09
CA GLY A 27 21.75 5.95 -6.64
C GLY A 27 20.95 5.17 -5.58
N ARG A 28 21.62 4.25 -4.89
CA ARG A 28 21.03 3.48 -3.79
C ARG A 28 20.49 4.36 -2.67
N GLN A 29 21.26 5.37 -2.26
CA GLN A 29 20.82 6.31 -1.24
C GLN A 29 19.57 7.07 -1.67
N ALA A 30 19.51 7.53 -2.92
CA ALA A 30 18.35 8.23 -3.46
C ALA A 30 17.11 7.34 -3.53
N SER A 31 17.21 6.12 -4.05
CA SER A 31 16.10 5.17 -4.16
C SER A 31 15.51 4.82 -2.80
N LEU A 32 16.36 4.56 -1.80
CA LEU A 32 15.90 4.25 -0.44
C LEU A 32 15.32 5.47 0.30
N ALA A 33 15.92 6.65 0.12
CA ALA A 33 15.40 7.90 0.66
C ALA A 33 14.02 8.24 0.07
N ALA A 34 13.83 8.05 -1.24
CA ALA A 34 12.56 8.22 -1.90
C ALA A 34 11.49 7.24 -1.36
N LEU A 35 11.85 5.97 -1.13
CA LEU A 35 10.95 4.99 -0.51
C LEU A 35 10.51 5.42 0.90
N SER A 36 11.43 5.93 1.72
CA SER A 36 11.10 6.48 3.05
C SER A 36 10.10 7.65 2.93
N ALA A 37 10.34 8.61 2.03
CA ALA A 37 9.40 9.70 1.78
C ALA A 37 8.00 9.21 1.40
N HIS A 38 7.91 8.25 0.46
CA HIS A 38 6.64 7.69 0.03
C HIS A 38 5.88 6.95 1.13
N LEU A 39 6.58 6.24 2.03
CA LEU A 39 5.96 5.59 3.17
C LEU A 39 5.38 6.60 4.16
N HIS A 40 6.14 7.65 4.48
CA HIS A 40 5.68 8.74 5.36
C HIS A 40 4.51 9.51 4.74
N ASP A 41 4.52 9.76 3.42
CA ASP A 41 3.41 10.38 2.72
C ASP A 41 2.15 9.51 2.71
N SER A 42 2.32 8.20 2.50
CA SER A 42 1.24 7.24 2.56
C SER A 42 0.63 7.17 3.96
N GLN A 43 1.46 7.12 5.01
CA GLN A 43 1.04 7.17 6.40
C GLN A 43 0.20 8.42 6.69
N ARG A 44 0.71 9.62 6.35
CA ARG A 44 -0.04 10.89 6.50
C ARG A 44 -1.33 10.92 5.69
N GLY A 45 -1.33 10.31 4.51
CA GLY A 45 -2.50 10.17 3.65
C GLY A 45 -3.63 9.42 4.32
N TYR A 46 -3.34 8.22 4.81
CA TYR A 46 -4.31 7.40 5.53
C TYR A 46 -4.72 8.02 6.86
N ASP A 47 -3.78 8.63 7.58
CA ASP A 47 -4.03 9.34 8.83
C ASP A 47 -4.99 10.53 8.66
N THR A 48 -4.88 11.23 7.54
CA THR A 48 -5.83 12.28 7.17
C THR A 48 -7.16 11.70 6.72
N GLY A 49 -7.13 10.68 5.85
CA GLY A 49 -8.33 9.99 5.34
C GLY A 49 -9.21 9.45 6.47
N ARG A 50 -8.64 8.76 7.46
CA ARG A 50 -9.41 8.20 8.60
C ARG A 50 -10.10 9.28 9.45
N ARG A 51 -9.53 10.49 9.53
CA ARG A 51 -10.11 11.61 10.30
C ARG A 51 -11.25 12.30 9.57
N GLN A 52 -11.25 12.27 8.24
CA GLN A 52 -12.13 13.10 7.42
C GLN A 52 -13.20 12.31 6.66
N THR A 53 -13.04 11.00 6.52
CA THR A 53 -14.06 10.15 5.90
C THR A 53 -15.32 10.03 6.78
N ALA A 54 -16.49 10.18 6.16
CA ALA A 54 -17.77 9.87 6.79
C ALA A 54 -18.14 8.37 6.67
N ASP A 55 -17.46 7.62 5.80
CA ASP A 55 -17.66 6.19 5.61
C ASP A 55 -16.97 5.42 6.76
N ARG A 56 -17.78 4.71 7.56
CA ARG A 56 -17.28 3.95 8.72
C ARG A 56 -16.31 2.84 8.31
N PHE A 57 -16.57 2.18 7.19
CA PHE A 57 -15.72 1.11 6.69
C PHE A 57 -14.36 1.69 6.26
N LEU A 58 -14.34 2.75 5.45
CA LEU A 58 -13.10 3.38 5.02
C LEU A 58 -12.30 3.96 6.20
N ARG A 59 -12.98 4.43 7.25
CA ARG A 59 -12.29 4.91 8.46
C ARG A 59 -11.52 3.79 9.17
N ILE A 60 -12.08 2.58 9.26
CA ILE A 60 -11.41 1.42 9.87
C ILE A 60 -10.21 1.04 9.00
N GLU A 61 -10.43 0.89 7.70
CA GLU A 61 -9.39 0.56 6.73
C GLU A 61 -8.21 1.53 6.77
N PHE A 62 -8.48 2.84 6.72
CA PHE A 62 -7.44 3.86 6.77
C PHE A 62 -6.76 3.94 8.14
N THR A 63 -7.40 3.51 9.22
CA THR A 63 -6.72 3.40 10.53
C THR A 63 -5.68 2.29 10.47
N GLU A 64 -6.05 1.10 10.01
CA GLU A 64 -5.12 -0.02 9.87
C GLU A 64 -3.96 0.30 8.91
N LEU A 65 -4.25 0.98 7.80
CA LEU A 65 -3.21 1.35 6.84
C LEU A 65 -2.26 2.42 7.38
N ALA A 66 -2.77 3.41 8.12
CA ALA A 66 -1.90 4.40 8.77
C ALA A 66 -0.93 3.73 9.75
N GLU A 67 -1.40 2.77 10.55
CA GLU A 67 -0.58 2.01 11.49
C GLU A 67 0.44 1.11 10.78
N LYS A 68 0.02 0.38 9.75
CA LYS A 68 0.92 -0.44 8.92
C LYS A 68 2.02 0.40 8.27
N ARG A 69 1.68 1.56 7.71
CA ARG A 69 2.66 2.46 7.07
C ARG A 69 3.62 3.07 8.08
N ALA A 70 3.15 3.42 9.26
CA ALA A 70 4.02 3.91 10.34
C ALA A 70 5.07 2.85 10.73
N ALA A 71 4.66 1.60 10.93
CA ALA A 71 5.57 0.51 11.26
C ALA A 71 6.57 0.21 10.13
N MET A 72 6.13 0.25 8.87
CA MET A 72 7.02 0.08 7.72
C MET A 72 8.07 1.19 7.62
N ALA A 73 7.64 2.45 7.82
CA ALA A 73 8.50 3.62 7.77
C ALA A 73 9.55 3.59 8.89
N GLU A 74 9.14 3.30 10.13
CA GLU A 74 10.05 3.18 11.27
C GLU A 74 11.12 2.11 11.04
N GLU A 75 10.72 0.94 10.54
CA GLU A 75 11.65 -0.13 10.23
C GLU A 75 12.63 0.24 9.10
N LEU A 76 12.13 0.89 8.04
CA LEU A 76 12.98 1.35 6.95
C LEU A 76 13.96 2.43 7.41
N ASP A 77 13.51 3.40 8.21
CA ASP A 77 14.34 4.49 8.70
C ASP A 77 15.46 3.98 9.63
N GLY A 78 15.18 2.92 10.41
CA GLY A 78 16.19 2.18 11.16
C GLY A 78 17.25 1.54 10.25
N LEU A 79 16.83 0.90 9.14
CA LEU A 79 17.77 0.36 8.15
C LEU A 79 18.60 1.46 7.48
N LEU A 80 17.97 2.58 7.11
CA LEU A 80 18.65 3.70 6.45
C LEU A 80 19.74 4.28 7.33
N SER A 81 19.45 4.48 8.62
CA SER A 81 20.41 4.97 9.60
C SER A 81 21.62 4.04 9.71
N GLY A 82 21.41 2.72 9.69
CA GLY A 82 22.49 1.72 9.67
C GLY A 82 23.33 1.71 8.39
N LEU A 83 22.76 2.19 7.28
CA LEU A 83 23.42 2.31 5.97
C LEU A 83 24.06 3.69 5.74
N GLY A 84 24.02 4.60 6.73
CA GLY A 84 24.50 5.96 6.61
C GLY A 84 23.67 6.83 5.65
N VAL A 85 22.40 6.47 5.46
CA VAL A 85 21.43 7.21 4.62
C VAL A 85 20.50 7.99 5.54
N THR A 86 20.30 9.27 5.27
CA THR A 86 19.34 10.08 6.03
C THR A 86 17.91 9.74 5.60
N PRO A 87 17.03 9.31 6.52
CA PRO A 87 15.61 9.16 6.24
C PRO A 87 14.97 10.45 5.74
N GLN A 88 14.03 10.34 4.80
CA GLN A 88 13.24 11.48 4.33
C GLN A 88 11.86 11.43 4.98
N THR A 89 11.78 11.98 6.19
CA THR A 89 10.55 12.00 7.00
C THR A 89 9.65 13.18 6.65
N GLU A 90 10.27 14.28 6.21
CA GLU A 90 9.59 15.39 5.55
C GLU A 90 9.11 14.89 4.19
N GLY A 91 7.79 14.91 3.97
CA GLY A 91 7.18 14.35 2.78
C GLY A 91 7.69 14.96 1.48
N SER A 92 7.44 14.26 0.36
CA SER A 92 7.57 14.94 -0.92
C SER A 92 6.59 16.12 -0.90
N THR A 93 7.08 17.32 -1.24
CA THR A 93 6.20 18.44 -1.51
C THR A 93 5.25 17.99 -2.64
N LEU A 94 3.95 17.81 -2.33
CA LEU A 94 2.91 17.14 -3.15
C LEU A 94 2.98 15.59 -3.09
N GLY A 95 1.89 14.82 -3.00
CA GLY A 95 0.61 15.14 -3.64
C GLY A 95 -0.52 14.12 -3.55
N ASN A 96 -0.63 13.25 -2.54
CA ASN A 96 -1.79 12.32 -2.49
C ASN A 96 -2.78 12.62 -1.36
N VAL A 97 -2.33 13.29 -0.30
CA VAL A 97 -3.20 13.55 0.86
C VAL A 97 -4.28 14.58 0.54
N HIS A 98 -3.97 15.70 -0.10
CA HIS A 98 -4.95 16.79 -0.27
C HIS A 98 -6.13 16.46 -1.21
N ARG A 99 -6.00 15.50 -2.13
CA ARG A 99 -7.05 15.19 -3.12
C ARG A 99 -8.09 14.20 -2.60
N VAL A 100 -7.66 13.18 -1.86
CA VAL A 100 -8.57 12.20 -1.22
C VAL A 100 -9.56 12.88 -0.26
N VAL A 101 -9.12 13.97 0.39
CA VAL A 101 -9.88 14.75 1.37
C VAL A 101 -11.11 15.46 0.78
N LEU A 102 -10.98 16.00 -0.43
CA LEU A 102 -12.06 16.80 -1.04
C LEU A 102 -13.21 15.93 -1.56
N ASP A 103 -12.92 14.70 -1.99
CA ASP A 103 -13.94 13.77 -2.51
C ASP A 103 -14.73 13.07 -1.38
N LEU A 104 -14.15 12.95 -0.18
CA LEU A 104 -14.79 12.36 1.00
C LEU A 104 -15.95 13.22 1.57
N GLN A 105 -16.01 14.52 1.22
CA GLN A 105 -17.07 15.42 1.67
C GLN A 105 -18.36 15.34 0.80
N GLY A 106 -18.30 14.68 -0.36
CA GLY A 106 -19.39 14.58 -1.33
C GLY A 106 -20.39 13.46 -1.04
N LYS A 107 -21.28 13.64 -0.07
CA LYS A 107 -22.38 12.71 0.29
C LYS A 107 -23.47 12.49 -0.78
N LEU A 108 -23.22 12.73 -2.07
CA LEU A 108 -24.31 12.77 -3.04
C LEU A 108 -24.43 11.59 -4.02
N PHE A 109 -23.39 10.84 -4.38
CA PHE A 109 -23.55 9.71 -5.31
C PHE A 109 -22.46 8.65 -5.09
N GLY A 110 -22.75 7.36 -5.29
CA GLY A 110 -21.82 6.22 -5.14
C GLY A 110 -20.46 6.38 -5.84
N LYS A 111 -20.33 7.34 -6.75
CA LYS A 111 -19.09 7.76 -7.41
C LYS A 111 -18.00 8.25 -6.44
N GLY A 112 -18.35 8.75 -5.26
CA GLY A 112 -17.37 9.22 -4.27
C GLY A 112 -16.51 8.09 -3.69
N ARG A 113 -17.11 6.92 -3.47
CA ARG A 113 -16.40 5.76 -2.94
C ARG A 113 -15.43 5.17 -3.97
N SER A 114 -15.89 4.90 -5.19
CA SER A 114 -15.03 4.39 -6.28
C SER A 114 -13.83 5.30 -6.53
N ARG A 115 -14.02 6.63 -6.50
CA ARG A 115 -12.93 7.59 -6.65
C ARG A 115 -11.90 7.52 -5.53
N VAL A 116 -12.34 7.33 -4.29
CA VAL A 116 -11.43 7.11 -3.15
C VAL A 116 -10.65 5.80 -3.33
N LEU A 117 -11.32 4.72 -3.74
CA LEU A 117 -10.66 3.44 -4.00
C LEU A 117 -9.63 3.57 -5.14
N GLN A 118 -9.96 4.25 -6.23
CA GLN A 118 -9.04 4.52 -7.35
C GLN A 118 -7.79 5.30 -6.91
N GLU A 119 -7.93 6.33 -6.06
CA GLU A 119 -6.77 7.06 -5.54
C GLU A 119 -5.93 6.21 -4.59
N VAL A 120 -6.54 5.32 -3.81
CA VAL A 120 -5.80 4.34 -3.00
C VAL A 120 -4.99 3.42 -3.92
N VAL A 121 -5.63 2.78 -4.92
CA VAL A 121 -4.95 1.90 -5.88
C VAL A 121 -3.78 2.63 -6.57
N ARG A 122 -3.98 3.88 -7.00
CA ARG A 122 -2.91 4.70 -7.60
C ARG A 122 -1.77 4.97 -6.62
N GLY A 123 -2.09 5.25 -5.35
CA GLY A 123 -1.11 5.45 -4.29
C GLY A 123 -0.30 4.18 -3.98
N GLU A 124 -0.98 3.03 -3.93
CA GLU A 124 -0.36 1.72 -3.73
C GLU A 124 0.58 1.37 -4.89
N SER A 125 0.13 1.55 -6.14
CA SER A 125 0.97 1.36 -7.33
C SER A 125 2.21 2.26 -7.34
N THR A 126 2.08 3.51 -6.88
CA THR A 126 3.23 4.43 -6.74
C THR A 126 4.23 3.91 -5.71
N LEU A 127 3.75 3.43 -4.56
CA LEU A 127 4.62 2.88 -3.53
C LEU A 127 5.26 1.55 -3.96
N GLU A 128 4.53 0.72 -4.70
CA GLU A 128 5.07 -0.51 -5.30
C GLU A 128 6.24 -0.24 -6.24
N ALA A 129 6.13 0.80 -7.08
CA ALA A 129 7.23 1.22 -7.95
C ALA A 129 8.46 1.66 -7.13
N ALA A 130 8.26 2.45 -6.08
CA ALA A 130 9.36 2.86 -5.19
C ALA A 130 10.04 1.67 -4.49
N TYR A 131 9.27 0.65 -4.09
CA TYR A 131 9.84 -0.60 -3.57
C TYR A 131 10.63 -1.37 -4.62
N ALA A 132 10.13 -1.43 -5.86
CA ALA A 132 10.82 -2.09 -6.97
C ALA A 132 12.17 -1.43 -7.26
N ASP A 133 12.19 -0.09 -7.32
CA ASP A 133 13.41 0.70 -7.53
C ASP A 133 14.41 0.47 -6.38
N ALA A 134 13.97 0.55 -5.12
CA ALA A 134 14.82 0.28 -3.97
C ALA A 134 15.36 -1.17 -3.97
N LEU A 135 14.57 -2.15 -4.40
CA LEU A 135 14.99 -3.56 -4.47
C LEU A 135 15.95 -3.86 -5.63
N ALA A 136 16.02 -2.99 -6.65
CA ALA A 136 16.98 -3.10 -7.75
C ALA A 136 18.42 -2.76 -7.31
N GLU A 137 18.57 -2.02 -6.22
CA GLU A 137 19.86 -1.62 -5.66
C GLU A 137 20.62 -2.79 -5.02
N ASP A 138 21.93 -2.60 -4.84
CA ASP A 138 22.77 -3.53 -4.09
C ASP A 138 22.58 -3.33 -2.57
N LEU A 139 21.70 -4.15 -1.99
CA LEU A 139 21.31 -4.10 -0.59
C LEU A 139 21.89 -5.27 0.21
N PRO A 140 22.30 -5.04 1.48
CA PRO A 140 22.59 -6.11 2.41
C PRO A 140 21.41 -7.10 2.53
N PRO A 141 21.67 -8.40 2.80
CA PRO A 141 20.64 -9.42 2.85
C PRO A 141 19.45 -9.09 3.77
N ASP A 142 19.73 -8.52 4.94
CA ASP A 142 18.71 -8.19 5.94
C ASP A 142 17.78 -7.07 5.44
N ALA A 143 18.36 -5.99 4.89
CA ALA A 143 17.58 -4.90 4.30
C ALA A 143 16.73 -5.39 3.12
N ARG A 144 17.31 -6.22 2.24
CA ARG A 144 16.56 -6.82 1.13
C ARG A 144 15.41 -7.69 1.61
N GLN A 145 15.58 -8.45 2.70
CA GLN A 145 14.53 -9.28 3.27
C GLN A 145 13.36 -8.43 3.81
N VAL A 146 13.66 -7.35 4.53
CA VAL A 146 12.67 -6.40 5.03
C VAL A 146 11.88 -5.78 3.88
N LEU A 147 12.57 -5.21 2.89
CA LEU A 147 11.90 -4.57 1.74
C LEU A 147 11.02 -5.57 0.96
N LYS A 148 11.48 -6.80 0.73
CA LYS A 148 10.64 -7.84 0.08
C LYS A 148 9.40 -8.21 0.90
N ARG A 149 9.50 -8.21 2.23
CA ARG A 149 8.34 -8.49 3.09
C ARG A 149 7.34 -7.34 3.02
N GLN A 150 7.80 -6.10 3.17
CA GLN A 150 6.94 -4.93 3.11
C GLN A 150 6.31 -4.77 1.72
N PHE A 151 7.08 -4.96 0.64
CA PHE A 151 6.58 -4.93 -0.74
C PHE A 151 5.41 -5.89 -0.97
N ARG A 152 5.49 -7.12 -0.46
CA ARG A 152 4.36 -8.08 -0.52
C ARG A 152 3.11 -7.58 0.21
N GLN A 153 3.27 -6.87 1.32
CA GLN A 153 2.14 -6.31 2.08
C GLN A 153 1.49 -5.12 1.34
N VAL A 154 2.30 -4.28 0.68
CA VAL A 154 1.80 -3.20 -0.17
C VAL A 154 1.03 -3.77 -1.36
N ARG A 155 1.59 -4.75 -2.09
CA ARG A 155 0.89 -5.43 -3.19
C ARG A 155 -0.45 -6.03 -2.76
N ALA A 156 -0.46 -6.76 -1.64
CA ALA A 156 -1.70 -7.33 -1.11
C ALA A 156 -2.73 -6.24 -0.71
N THR A 157 -2.27 -5.04 -0.36
CA THR A 157 -3.16 -3.89 -0.12
C THR A 157 -3.74 -3.37 -1.43
N GLY A 158 -2.90 -3.15 -2.45
CA GLY A 158 -3.31 -2.75 -3.79
C GLY A 158 -4.36 -3.71 -4.37
N ASP A 159 -4.03 -5.00 -4.43
CA ASP A 159 -4.91 -6.07 -4.94
C ASP A 159 -6.28 -6.06 -4.25
N ARG A 160 -6.30 -5.83 -2.92
CA ARG A 160 -7.55 -5.78 -2.15
C ARG A 160 -8.41 -4.58 -2.51
N TYR A 161 -7.81 -3.40 -2.68
CA TYR A 161 -8.54 -2.19 -3.04
C TYR A 161 -9.00 -2.20 -4.50
N GLU A 162 -8.24 -2.82 -5.39
CA GLU A 162 -8.65 -3.06 -6.77
C GLU A 162 -9.86 -3.99 -6.83
N ALA A 163 -9.85 -5.10 -6.08
CA ALA A 163 -11.02 -5.99 -5.98
C ALA A 163 -12.27 -5.26 -5.44
N MET A 164 -12.12 -4.40 -4.44
CA MET A 164 -13.24 -3.59 -3.94
C MET A 164 -13.75 -2.58 -4.97
N LEU A 165 -12.86 -2.04 -5.81
CA LEU A 165 -13.23 -1.13 -6.89
C LEU A 165 -14.03 -1.86 -7.97
N GLU A 166 -13.61 -3.06 -8.36
CA GLU A 166 -14.34 -3.91 -9.31
C GLU A 166 -15.76 -4.24 -8.82
N GLU A 167 -15.91 -4.56 -7.52
CA GLU A 167 -17.20 -4.81 -6.89
C GLU A 167 -18.12 -3.57 -6.92
N ASP A 168 -17.56 -2.39 -6.71
CA ASP A 168 -18.29 -1.11 -6.77
C ASP A 168 -18.63 -0.68 -8.22
N GLU A 169 -17.87 -1.15 -9.22
CA GLU A 169 -18.06 -0.84 -10.65
C GLU A 169 -19.00 -1.80 -11.40
N VAL A 170 -19.50 -2.87 -10.76
CA VAL A 170 -20.43 -3.83 -11.39
C VAL A 170 -21.63 -3.09 -12.00
N PRO A 171 -21.78 -3.04 -13.33
CA PRO A 171 -22.89 -2.30 -13.93
C PRO A 171 -24.17 -3.09 -13.72
N ALA A 172 -25.28 -2.36 -13.55
CA ALA A 172 -26.61 -2.91 -13.80
C ALA A 172 -26.69 -3.35 -15.28
N HIS A 173 -26.18 -4.54 -15.59
CA HIS A 173 -26.47 -5.19 -16.86
C HIS A 173 -27.94 -5.56 -16.81
N GLY A 174 -28.73 -4.80 -17.59
CA GLY A 174 -30.14 -5.07 -17.79
C GLY A 174 -30.37 -6.47 -18.35
N GLY A 175 -31.44 -7.11 -17.86
CA GLY A 175 -32.04 -8.31 -18.42
C GLY A 175 -31.32 -9.62 -18.10
N ASP A 176 -31.52 -10.20 -16.93
CA ASP A 176 -32.61 -11.17 -16.76
C ASP A 176 -32.71 -11.68 -15.32
N GLY A 177 -33.93 -12.05 -14.96
CA GLY A 177 -34.43 -12.18 -13.59
C GLY A 177 -33.74 -13.24 -12.71
N LEU A 178 -34.13 -13.20 -11.43
CA LEU A 178 -33.96 -14.12 -10.29
C LEU A 178 -33.47 -15.58 -10.51
N ILE A 179 -33.60 -16.13 -11.71
CA ILE A 179 -33.21 -17.49 -12.12
C ILE A 179 -31.68 -17.63 -12.26
N ALA A 180 -30.97 -16.60 -12.75
CA ALA A 180 -29.50 -16.64 -12.85
C ALA A 180 -28.79 -16.62 -11.48
N ARG A 181 -29.45 -16.08 -10.44
CA ARG A 181 -28.93 -16.09 -9.06
C ARG A 181 -29.02 -17.48 -8.43
N PHE A 182 -29.95 -18.32 -8.87
CA PHE A 182 -30.08 -19.70 -8.41
C PHE A 182 -29.02 -20.62 -9.03
N ASP A 183 -28.64 -20.40 -10.29
CA ASP A 183 -27.64 -21.21 -10.99
C ASP A 183 -26.21 -20.99 -10.45
N ARG A 184 -25.96 -19.84 -9.80
CA ARG A 184 -24.71 -19.56 -9.08
C ARG A 184 -24.65 -20.18 -7.66
N LEU A 185 -25.69 -20.88 -7.23
CA LEU A 185 -25.69 -21.62 -5.96
C LEU A 185 -25.40 -23.13 -6.13
N THR A 186 -25.35 -23.63 -7.37
CA THR A 186 -25.20 -25.06 -7.67
C THR A 186 -23.85 -25.44 -8.26
N LYS A 187 -22.95 -24.47 -8.53
CA LYS A 187 -21.57 -24.80 -8.93
C LYS A 187 -20.75 -25.22 -7.71
N PRO A 188 -20.21 -26.45 -7.64
CA PRO A 188 -19.41 -26.87 -6.52
C PRO A 188 -18.09 -26.08 -6.49
N VAL A 189 -17.90 -25.26 -5.45
CA VAL A 189 -16.62 -24.58 -5.17
C VAL A 189 -15.68 -25.60 -4.53
N THR A 190 -14.79 -26.19 -5.33
CA THR A 190 -13.67 -26.99 -4.81
C THR A 190 -12.46 -26.07 -4.64
N SER A 191 -12.38 -25.33 -3.54
CA SER A 191 -11.12 -24.81 -2.97
C SER A 191 -11.37 -24.16 -1.62
N ASN A 192 -10.66 -24.66 -0.62
CA ASN A 192 -10.53 -24.17 0.76
C ASN A 192 -11.75 -24.32 1.71
N PRO A 193 -11.68 -25.19 2.75
CA PRO A 193 -12.83 -25.53 3.61
C PRO A 193 -13.27 -24.42 4.58
N ILE A 194 -12.50 -23.34 4.74
CA ILE A 194 -12.82 -22.27 5.70
C ILE A 194 -13.85 -21.26 5.13
N LEU A 195 -13.98 -21.16 3.80
CA LEU A 195 -14.87 -20.18 3.15
C LEU A 195 -16.32 -20.66 2.90
N SER A 196 -16.65 -21.93 3.18
CA SER A 196 -18.01 -22.47 2.92
C SER A 196 -19.01 -22.32 4.07
N ALA A 197 -18.60 -21.95 5.29
CA ALA A 197 -19.49 -21.98 6.45
C ALA A 197 -20.53 -20.84 6.52
N ILE A 198 -20.39 -19.78 5.71
CA ILE A 198 -21.21 -18.57 5.86
C ILE A 198 -22.51 -18.60 5.04
N VAL A 199 -22.68 -19.53 4.09
CA VAL A 199 -23.83 -19.49 3.15
C VAL A 199 -25.10 -20.19 3.65
N VAL A 200 -25.05 -21.05 4.67
CA VAL A 200 -26.22 -21.89 5.03
C VAL A 200 -27.18 -21.26 6.07
N ALA A 201 -26.79 -20.20 6.78
CA ALA A 201 -27.62 -19.67 7.88
C ALA A 201 -28.74 -18.69 7.46
N ALA A 202 -28.71 -18.12 6.25
CA ALA A 202 -29.65 -17.07 5.85
C ALA A 202 -30.95 -17.57 5.18
N ALA A 203 -31.04 -18.85 4.80
CA ALA A 203 -32.18 -19.37 4.03
C ALA A 203 -33.39 -19.83 4.87
N SER A 204 -33.30 -19.90 6.21
CA SER A 204 -34.36 -20.54 7.03
C SER A 204 -35.33 -19.57 7.73
N ALA A 205 -35.12 -18.26 7.68
CA ALA A 205 -35.98 -17.31 8.38
C ALA A 205 -37.13 -16.73 7.52
N LEU A 206 -37.12 -16.95 6.21
CA LEU A 206 -38.08 -16.30 5.30
C LEU A 206 -39.36 -17.14 5.03
N THR A 207 -39.34 -18.44 5.31
CA THR A 207 -40.49 -19.33 5.05
C THR A 207 -41.59 -19.24 6.11
N ALA A 208 -41.27 -18.81 7.33
CA ALA A 208 -42.24 -18.77 8.43
C ALA A 208 -43.18 -17.55 8.38
N ARG A 209 -42.83 -16.49 7.64
CA ARG A 209 -43.63 -15.25 7.56
C ARG A 209 -44.62 -15.21 6.40
N LEU A 210 -44.56 -16.17 5.48
CA LEU A 210 -45.41 -16.23 4.28
C LEU A 210 -46.63 -17.16 4.41
N LEU A 211 -46.74 -17.93 5.50
CA LEU A 211 -47.81 -18.92 5.69
C LEU A 211 -48.91 -18.51 6.68
N ARG A 212 -49.00 -17.24 7.11
CA ARG A 212 -50.09 -16.80 7.99
C ARG A 212 -51.32 -16.39 7.15
N PRO A 213 -52.42 -17.17 7.15
CA PRO A 213 -53.64 -16.78 6.44
C PRO A 213 -54.31 -15.65 7.24
N ARG A 214 -54.73 -14.59 6.55
CA ARG A 214 -55.61 -13.56 7.11
C ARG A 214 -56.99 -14.19 7.35
N ARG A 215 -57.45 -14.19 8.60
CA ARG A 215 -58.88 -14.27 8.95
C ARG A 215 -59.35 -12.88 9.34
#